data_AF-A0A932RWM8-F1
#
_entry.id   AF-A0A932RWM8-F1
#
_cell.length_a   1.000
_cell.length_b   1.000
_cell.length_c   1.000
_cell.angle_alpha   90.00
_cell.angle_beta   90.00
_cell.angle_gamma   90.00
#
_symmetry.space_group_name_H-M   'P 1'
#
loop_
_entity.id
_entity.type
_entity.pdbx_description
1 polymer ?
#
loop_
_entity_poly.entity_id
_entity_poly.type
_entity_poly.pdbx_seq_one_letter_code
_entity_poly.pdbx_strand_id
1 'polypeptide(L)' 'MDWIERAVSNRGLFVEVAVPARLAWTEPDPGMTTTVTFTDLGDGRTEVGIHQTNVPEMFRTPEAQAGFNSFLATR' A
#
# COMPACT_ATOMS: atom_id res chain seq x y z
N MET A 1 -11.53 15.79 15.64
CA MET A 1 -11.35 14.35 15.87
C MET A 1 -12.67 13.64 15.51
N ASP A 2 -13.16 13.86 14.29
CA ASP A 2 -14.50 13.44 13.82
C ASP A 2 -14.44 12.40 12.68
N TRP A 3 -13.23 11.96 12.32
CA TRP A 3 -13.01 11.14 11.11
C TRP A 3 -13.03 9.63 11.36
N ILE A 4 -13.08 9.17 12.63
CA ILE A 4 -13.04 7.73 12.98
C ILE A 4 -14.41 7.06 12.79
N GLU A 5 -15.52 7.81 12.77
CA GLU A 5 -16.89 7.23 12.71
C GLU A 5 -17.41 6.96 11.29
N ARG A 6 -16.72 7.41 10.23
CA ARG A 6 -17.10 7.09 8.85
C ARG A 6 -16.17 6.04 8.30
N ALA A 7 -16.63 4.78 8.31
CA ALA A 7 -16.02 3.74 7.49
C ALA A 7 -16.00 4.21 6.03
N VAL A 8 -14.82 4.58 5.54
CA VAL A 8 -14.59 4.85 4.12
C VAL A 8 -14.38 3.50 3.44
N SER A 9 -15.29 3.15 2.53
CA SER A 9 -15.11 1.96 1.71
C SER A 9 -14.04 2.25 0.65
N ASN A 10 -13.00 1.43 0.63
CA ASN A 10 -12.03 1.40 -0.48
C ASN A 10 -12.29 0.12 -1.29
N ARG A 11 -12.23 0.22 -2.62
CA ARG A 11 -12.39 -0.89 -3.54
C ARG A 11 -11.15 -1.00 -4.42
N GLY A 12 -10.47 -2.14 -4.34
CA GLY A 12 -9.38 -2.52 -5.24
C GLY A 12 -9.81 -3.58 -6.24
N LEU A 13 -9.14 -3.60 -7.39
CA LEU A 13 -9.20 -4.69 -8.38
C LEU A 13 -7.82 -5.34 -8.43
N PHE A 14 -7.74 -6.65 -8.21
CA PHE A 14 -6.48 -7.37 -8.34
C PHE A 14 -6.02 -7.35 -9.79
N VAL A 15 -4.78 -6.93 -9.98
CA VAL A 15 -4.06 -6.98 -11.27
C VAL A 15 -3.14 -8.20 -11.30
N GLU A 16 -2.55 -8.54 -10.17
CA GLU A 16 -1.65 -9.70 -10.04
C GLU A 16 -1.78 -10.33 -8.65
N VAL A 17 -1.86 -11.66 -8.60
CA VAL A 17 -1.72 -12.47 -7.39
C VAL A 17 -0.77 -13.62 -7.71
N ALA A 18 0.50 -13.48 -7.34
CA ALA A 18 1.55 -14.47 -7.60
C ALA A 18 2.17 -14.91 -6.29
N VAL A 19 1.67 -16.01 -5.74
CA VAL A 19 2.14 -16.55 -4.45
C VAL A 19 3.52 -17.19 -4.60
N PRO A 20 4.45 -16.99 -3.64
CA PRO A 20 4.36 -16.12 -2.46
C PRO A 20 4.89 -14.69 -2.73
N ALA A 21 5.37 -14.40 -3.93
CA ALA A 21 6.29 -13.30 -4.18
C ALA A 21 5.64 -11.93 -4.42
N ARG A 22 4.39 -11.86 -4.89
CA ARG A 22 3.85 -10.60 -5.43
C ARG A 22 2.34 -10.47 -5.35
N LEU A 23 1.90 -9.27 -5.02
CA LEU A 23 0.49 -8.85 -5.01
C LEU A 23 0.38 -7.46 -5.63
N ALA A 24 -0.51 -7.27 -6.60
CA ALA A 24 -0.78 -5.95 -7.15
C ALA A 24 -2.29 -5.72 -7.33
N TRP A 25 -2.71 -4.50 -7.04
CA TRP A 25 -4.09 -4.05 -7.26
C TRP A 25 -4.14 -2.59 -7.69
N THR A 26 -5.21 -2.25 -8.40
CA THR A 26 -5.56 -0.87 -8.74
C THR A 26 -6.81 -0.48 -7.99
N GLU A 27 -6.80 0.70 -7.38
CA GLU A 27 -7.98 1.36 -6.85
C GLU A 27 -8.58 2.18 -8.01
N PRO A 28 -9.75 1.82 -8.59
CA PRO A 28 -10.24 2.45 -9.82
C PRO A 28 -10.49 3.95 -9.69
N ASP A 29 -10.85 4.37 -8.49
CA ASP A 29 -10.95 5.77 -8.08
C ASP A 29 -10.13 5.87 -6.79
N PRO A 30 -8.93 6.48 -6.82
CA PRO A 30 -8.48 7.50 -7.78
C PRO A 30 -7.57 7.04 -8.93
N GLY A 31 -7.43 5.74 -9.19
CA GLY A 31 -6.57 5.18 -10.25
C GLY A 31 -5.16 4.79 -9.79
N MET A 32 -4.90 4.85 -8.47
CA MET A 32 -3.63 4.45 -7.87
C MET A 32 -3.43 2.94 -8.01
N THR A 33 -2.22 2.52 -8.38
CA THR A 33 -1.83 1.11 -8.41
C THR A 33 -0.79 0.85 -7.34
N THR A 34 -1.04 -0.15 -6.50
CA THR A 34 -0.10 -0.59 -5.46
C THR A 34 0.44 -1.96 -5.86
N THR A 35 1.77 -2.09 -5.84
CA THR A 35 2.48 -3.37 -5.97
C THR A 35 3.21 -3.66 -4.68
N VAL A 36 3.01 -4.86 -4.15
CA VAL A 36 3.73 -5.40 -2.99
C VAL A 36 4.59 -6.57 -3.44
N THR A 37 5.86 -6.54 -3.08
CA THR A 37 6.83 -7.62 -3.31
C THR A 37 7.28 -8.20 -1.98
N PHE A 38 7.31 -9.52 -1.89
CA PHE A 38 7.77 -10.27 -0.73
C PHE A 38 9.07 -10.98 -1.06
N THR A 39 10.15 -10.63 -0.37
CA THR A 39 11.46 -11.26 -0.53
C THR A 39 11.82 -12.01 0.74
N ASP A 40 11.98 -13.32 0.65
CA ASP A 40 12.51 -14.12 1.76
C ASP A 40 13.99 -13.78 1.99
N LEU A 41 14.35 -13.45 3.22
CA LEU A 41 15.71 -13.11 3.62
C LEU A 41 16.52 -14.33 4.12
N GLY A 42 15.88 -15.51 4.21
CA GLY A 42 16.54 -16.77 4.56
C GLY A 42 16.79 -16.98 6.06
N ASP A 43 16.42 -16.01 6.90
CA ASP A 43 16.53 -16.07 8.37
C ASP A 43 15.16 -16.05 9.08
N GLY A 44 14.12 -16.44 8.34
CA GLY A 44 12.74 -16.40 8.80
C GLY A 44 12.10 -15.02 8.73
N ARG A 45 12.81 -13.99 8.23
CA ARG A 45 12.25 -12.68 7.93
C ARG A 45 11.89 -12.54 6.45
N THR A 46 10.96 -11.62 6.19
CA THR A 46 10.55 -11.24 4.84
C THR A 46 10.70 -9.74 4.69
N GLU A 47 11.40 -9.30 3.64
CA GLU A 47 11.35 -7.91 3.21
C GLU A 47 10.06 -7.68 2.42
N VAL A 48 9.33 -6.63 2.79
CA VAL A 48 8.10 -6.20 2.11
C VAL A 48 8.38 -4.86 1.43
N GLY A 49 8.43 -4.89 0.11
CA GLY A 49 8.54 -3.69 -0.72
C GLY A 49 7.16 -3.24 -1.18
N ILE A 50 6.80 -1.97 -0.97
CA ILE A 50 5.57 -1.38 -1.51
C ILE A 50 5.94 -0.28 -2.50
N HIS A 51 5.46 -0.40 -3.73
CA HIS A 51 5.61 0.61 -4.77
C HIS A 51 4.23 1.04 -5.26
N GLN A 52 3.94 2.34 -5.15
CA GLN A 52 2.68 2.93 -5.59
C GLN A 52 2.91 3.84 -6.79
N THR A 53 2.13 3.66 -7.85
CA THR A 53 2.14 4.48 -9.06
C THR A 53 0.80 5.16 -9.27
N ASN A 54 0.78 6.22 -10.09
CA ASN A 54 -0.39 7.09 -10.29
C ASN A 54 -0.93 7.67 -8.97
N VAL A 55 -0.03 7.94 -8.02
CA VAL A 55 -0.39 8.42 -6.69
C VAL A 55 -1.02 9.81 -6.81
N PRO A 56 -2.27 9.99 -6.38
CA PRO A 56 -2.93 11.29 -6.34
C PRO A 56 -2.10 12.35 -5.61
N GLU A 57 -2.21 13.61 -6.03
CA GLU A 57 -1.46 14.72 -5.42
C GLU A 57 -1.65 14.84 -3.91
N MET A 58 -2.88 14.64 -3.43
CA MET A 58 -3.21 14.66 -2.00
C MET A 58 -2.44 13.64 -1.15
N PHE A 59 -1.94 12.55 -1.75
CA PHE A 59 -1.14 11.54 -1.05
C PHE A 59 0.37 11.74 -1.22
N ARG A 60 0.79 12.74 -2.00
CA ARG A 60 2.21 13.05 -2.23
C ARG A 60 2.74 14.13 -1.28
N THR A 61 1.91 14.68 -0.39
CA THR A 61 2.36 15.68 0.59
C THR A 61 3.32 15.07 1.62
N PRO A 62 4.20 15.88 2.24
CA PRO A 62 5.09 15.39 3.30
C PRO A 62 4.35 14.72 4.45
N GLU A 63 3.18 15.25 4.85
CA GLU A 63 2.36 14.70 5.94
C GLU A 63 1.78 13.33 5.57
N ALA A 64 1.28 13.18 4.34
CA ALA A 64 0.76 11.91 3.85
C ALA A 64 1.87 10.85 3.77
N GLN A 65 3.06 11.21 3.30
CA GLN A 65 4.22 10.33 3.29
C GLN A 65 4.67 9.94 4.70
N ALA A 66 4.67 10.88 5.65
CA ALA A 66 5.00 10.59 7.05
C ALA A 66 4.01 9.60 7.68
N GLY A 67 2.71 9.78 7.42
CA GLY A 67 1.68 8.82 7.83
C GLY A 67 1.92 7.42 7.24
N PHE A 68 2.19 7.35 5.93
CA PHE A 68 2.48 6.09 5.25
C PHE A 68 3.74 5.39 5.79
N ASN A 69 4.83 6.15 5.97
CA ASN A 69 6.08 5.62 6.53
C ASN A 69 5.91 5.13 7.97
N SER A 70 5.04 5.78 8.75
CA SER A 70 4.74 5.34 10.12
C SER A 70 3.98 4.00 10.13
N PHE A 71 3.08 3.79 9.16
CA PHE A 71 2.42 2.51 8.96
C PHE A 71 3.43 1.39 8.60
N LEU A 72 4.37 1.68 7.69
CA LEU A 72 5.42 0.74 7.30
C LEU A 72 6.43 0.43 8.43
N ALA A 73 6.66 1.37 9.34
CA ALA A 73 7.64 1.23 10.42
C ALA A 73 7.20 0.29 11.56
N THR A 74 6.11 -0.45 11.40
CA THR A 74 5.66 -1.43 12.38
C THR A 74 6.72 -2.54 12.50
N ARG A 75 7.30 -2.65 13.70
CA ARG A 75 8.37 -3.61 14.04
C ARG A 75 7.85 -5.02 14.23
#